data_AF-A0A916CKG4-F1
#
_entry.id   AF-A0A916CKG4-F1
#
_cell.length_a   1.000
_cell.length_b   1.000
_cell.length_c   1.000
_cell.angle_alpha   90.00
_cell.angle_beta   90.00
_cell.angle_gamma   90.00
#
_symmetry.space_group_name_H-M   'P 1'
#
loop_
_entity.id
_entity.type
_entity.pdbx_description
1 polymer ?
#
loop_
_entity_poly.entity_id
_entity_poly.type
_entity_poly.pdbx_seq_one_letter_code
_entity_poly.pdbx_strand_id
1 'polypeptide(L)' 'MSGNDAQAKAQVTEILKSFGWIHIMDVGDITTARGTEMYLSIWLRLWGALGTGMFNIKIMQ' A
#
# COMPACT_ATOMS: atom_id res chain seq x y z
N MET A 1 0.06 -4.91 -2.80
CA MET A 1 -1.10 -5.65 -3.32
C MET A 1 -1.16 -6.97 -2.60
N SER A 2 -2.28 -7.26 -1.94
CA SER A 2 -2.53 -8.50 -1.20
C SER A 2 -3.83 -9.09 -1.75
N GLY A 3 -3.78 -10.31 -2.30
CA GLY A 3 -4.97 -10.93 -2.88
C GLY A 3 -4.72 -12.30 -3.50
N ASN A 4 -5.74 -13.16 -3.46
CA ASN A 4 -5.65 -14.55 -3.90
C ASN A 4 -5.85 -14.71 -5.41
N ASP A 5 -6.58 -13.79 -6.05
CA ASP A 5 -6.92 -13.87 -7.47
C ASP A 5 -5.95 -13.00 -8.30
N ALA A 6 -5.16 -13.63 -9.16
CA ALA A 6 -4.17 -12.94 -9.98
C ALA A 6 -4.80 -12.00 -11.01
N GLN A 7 -5.97 -12.34 -11.58
CA GLN A 7 -6.66 -11.49 -12.55
C GLN A 7 -7.22 -10.24 -11.87
N ALA A 8 -7.78 -10.39 -10.66
CA ALA A 8 -8.23 -9.25 -9.86
C ALA A 8 -7.07 -8.31 -9.51
N LYS A 9 -5.90 -8.87 -9.13
CA LYS A 9 -4.70 -8.06 -8.88
C LYS A 9 -4.23 -7.30 -10.13
N ALA A 10 -4.29 -7.91 -11.30
CA ALA A 10 -3.96 -7.24 -12.56
C ALA A 10 -4.93 -6.07 -12.87
N GLN A 11 -6.24 -6.28 -12.71
CA GLN A 11 -7.23 -5.23 -12.91
C GLN A 11 -7.02 -4.05 -11.97
N VAL A 12 -6.79 -4.31 -10.68
CA VAL A 12 -6.50 -3.27 -9.68
C VAL A 12 -5.20 -2.54 -10.01
N THR A 13 -4.19 -3.24 -10.50
CA THR A 13 -2.92 -2.63 -10.93
C THR A 13 -3.14 -1.61 -12.05
N GLU A 14 -3.98 -1.90 -13.05
CA GLU A 14 -4.28 -0.95 -14.12
C GLU A 14 -5.05 0.28 -13.61
N ILE A 15 -5.98 0.09 -12.67
CA ILE A 15 -6.66 1.21 -12.00
C ILE A 15 -5.65 2.09 -11.25
N LEU A 16 -4.75 1.49 -10.47
CA LEU A 16 -3.73 2.23 -9.73
C LEU A 16 -2.81 3.03 -10.67
N LYS A 17 -2.38 2.43 -11.79
CA LYS A 17 -1.60 3.15 -12.82
C LYS A 17 -2.37 4.34 -13.39
N SER A 18 -3.68 4.19 -13.63
CA SER A 18 -4.53 5.29 -14.13
C SER A 18 -4.61 6.48 -13.15
N PHE A 19 -4.40 6.25 -11.86
CA PHE A 19 -4.31 7.29 -10.83
C PHE A 19 -2.89 7.87 -10.66
N GLY A 20 -1.93 7.44 -11.49
CA GLY A 20 -0.55 7.93 -11.47
C GLY A 20 0.39 7.17 -10.52
N TRP A 21 -0.02 6.01 -9.98
CA TRP A 21 0.89 5.18 -9.18
C TRP A 21 1.98 4.55 -10.05
N ILE A 22 3.23 4.89 -9.76
CA ILE A 22 4.41 4.41 -10.50
C ILE A 22 5.10 3.20 -9.82
N HIS A 23 4.82 2.98 -8.54
CA HIS A 23 5.40 1.88 -7.76
C HIS A 23 4.29 1.06 -7.11
N ILE A 24 4.00 -0.09 -7.73
CA ILE A 24 2.98 -1.03 -7.26
C ILE A 24 3.69 -2.34 -6.93
N MET A 25 3.71 -2.70 -5.65
CA MET A 25 4.34 -3.93 -5.17
C MET A 25 3.27 -4.97 -4.84
N ASP A 26 3.36 -6.15 -5.44
CA ASP A 26 2.61 -7.34 -5.02
C ASP A 26 3.34 -7.99 -3.84
N VAL A 27 2.64 -8.12 -2.72
CA VAL A 27 3.20 -8.68 -1.48
C VAL A 27 2.64 -10.08 -1.18
N GLY A 28 1.79 -10.62 -2.06
CA GLY A 28 1.35 -12.02 -2.01
C GLY A 28 -0.16 -12.21 -1.96
N ASP A 29 -0.57 -13.25 -1.22
CA ASP A 29 -1.97 -13.64 -1.04
C ASP A 29 -2.71 -12.70 -0.07
N ILE A 30 -3.99 -12.96 0.21
CA ILE A 30 -4.80 -12.10 1.07
C ILE A 30 -4.34 -12.11 2.54
N THR A 31 -3.63 -13.13 3.01
CA THR A 31 -3.17 -13.23 4.40
C THR A 31 -2.14 -12.14 4.73
N THR A 32 -1.45 -11.64 3.70
CA THR A 32 -0.47 -10.54 3.79
C THR A 32 -1.13 -9.18 4.08
N ALA A 33 -2.45 -9.06 3.93
CA ALA A 33 -3.20 -7.84 4.27
C ALA A 33 -3.01 -7.43 5.74
N ARG A 34 -2.79 -8.40 6.65
CA ARG A 34 -2.51 -8.14 8.07
C ARG A 34 -1.35 -7.16 8.26
N GLY A 35 -0.24 -7.36 7.53
CA GLY A 35 0.90 -6.46 7.59
C GLY A 35 0.59 -5.07 7.01
N THR A 36 -0.17 -5.03 5.91
CA THR A 36 -0.58 -3.77 5.27
C THR A 36 -1.56 -2.98 6.14
N GLU A 37 -2.42 -3.63 6.92
CA GLU A 37 -3.32 -2.98 7.89
C GLU A 37 -2.57 -2.45 9.10
N MET A 38 -1.60 -3.22 9.61
CA MET A 38 -0.75 -2.82 10.74
C MET A 38 0.05 -1.54 10.48
N TYR A 39 0.26 -1.16 9.22
CA TYR A 39 0.82 0.14 8.81
C TYR A 39 0.16 1.33 9.50
N LEU A 40 -1.15 1.28 9.77
CA LEU A 40 -1.86 2.40 10.38
C LEU A 40 -1.24 2.81 11.74
N SER A 41 -0.74 1.83 12.50
CA SER A 41 -0.13 2.07 13.81
C SER A 41 1.10 2.98 13.73
N ILE A 42 1.98 2.78 12.74
CA ILE A 42 3.14 3.65 12.54
C ILE A 42 2.75 4.97 11.86
N TRP A 43 1.78 4.94 10.94
CA TRP A 43 1.27 6.14 10.28
C TRP A 43 0.74 7.17 11.29
N LEU A 44 -0.03 6.74 12.30
CA LEU A 44 -0.55 7.63 13.35
C LEU A 44 0.57 8.30 14.17
N ARG A 45 1.68 7.59 14.41
CA ARG A 45 2.84 8.16 15.11
C ARG A 45 3.56 9.20 14.25
N LEU A 46 3.70 8.93 12.96
CA LEU A 46 4.28 9.88 11.99
C LEU A 46 3.40 11.12 11.84
N TRP A 47 2.07 10.95 11.75
CA TRP A 47 1.13 12.06 11.68
C TRP A 47 1.27 13.00 12.88
N GLY A 48 1.33 12.45 14.10
CA GLY A 48 1.55 13.23 15.32
C GLY A 48 2.91 13.95 15.34
N ALA A 49 3.98 13.27 14.90
CA ALA A 49 5.33 13.84 14.89
C ALA A 49 5.55 14.91 13.81
N LEU A 50 4.92 14.75 12.64
CA LEU A 50 5.06 15.64 11.48
C LEU A 50 4.03 16.79 11.49
N GLY A 51 2.94 16.66 12.26
CA GLY A 51 1.86 17.64 12.31
C GLY A 51 1.04 17.75 11.02
N THR A 52 1.18 16.79 10.10
CA THR A 52 0.48 16.78 8.81
C THR A 52 0.24 15.35 8.34
N GLY A 53 -0.83 15.15 7.56
CA GLY A 53 -1.09 13.88 6.85
C GLY A 53 -0.50 13.85 5.43
N MET A 54 0.12 14.94 4.97
CA MET A 54 0.70 15.07 3.64
C MET A 54 2.07 14.37 3.55
N PHE A 55 2.10 13.07 3.82
CA PHE A 55 3.27 12.22 3.69
C PHE A 55 2.86 10.82 3.23
N ASN A 56 3.82 10.03 2.78
CA ASN A 56 3.61 8.63 2.40
C ASN A 56 4.87 7.81 2.68
N ILE A 57 4.79 6.48 2.62
CA ILE A 57 5.93 5.59 2.78
C ILE A 57 6.43 5.09 1.43
N LYS A 58 7.75 5.13 1.26
CA LYS A 58 8.47 4.55 0.13
C LYS A 58 9.39 3.45 0.63
N ILE A 59 9.28 2.25 0.06
CA ILE A 59 10.23 1.17 0.29
C ILE A 59 11.46 1.41 -0.58
N MET A 60 12.64 1.44 0.04
CA MET A 60 13.94 1.54 -0.63
C MET A 60 14.52 0.13 -0.81
N GLN A 61 14.99 -0.19 -2.00
CA GLN A 61 15.63 -1.45 -2.37
C GLN A 61 16.97 -1.17 -3.04
#